data_AF-A0A7W1RWI4-F1
#
_entry.id   AF-A0A7W1RWI4-F1
#
_cell.length_a   1.000
_cell.length_b   1.000
_cell.length_c   1.000
_cell.angle_alpha   90.00
_cell.angle_beta   90.00
_cell.angle_gamma   90.00
#
_symmetry.space_group_name_H-M   'P 1'
#
loop_
_entity.id
_entity.type
_entity.pdbx_description
1 polymer ?
#
loop_
_entity_poly.entity_id
_entity_poly.type
_entity_poly.pdbx_seq_one_letter_code
_entity_poly.pdbx_strand_id
1 'polypeptide(L)'
;MPSSPRWASSSCSACSCSRAARLRCSRRARARTRPRSDHPPRPRSSRRLRSAASHATSLLLGWAGLRGAVPIVLATFVLSSNVPDENTIFNAVFFIVLISTILQGTTLEWVAGRLGLLAATPPATEAPIELGTRSNLALVHFTVSPDHAIAGSAVRELGLPRSAIVAVVERGDVSIPPRGSTVIEPGDRLFVLAPRERHADVEDVFARWRRRV
;
A
#
# COMPACT_ATOMS: atom_id res chain seq x y z
N MET A 1 -73.76 10.73 10.95
CA MET A 1 -72.59 10.33 10.14
C MET A 1 -71.40 10.30 11.10
N PRO A 2 -70.59 9.22 11.16
CA PRO A 2 -70.09 8.43 10.05
C PRO A 2 -70.54 6.96 10.07
N SER A 3 -70.74 6.42 8.87
CA SER A 3 -71.15 5.04 8.57
C SER A 3 -69.95 4.22 8.14
N SER A 4 -69.69 3.12 8.85
CA SER A 4 -68.93 1.96 8.39
C SER A 4 -69.62 1.26 7.22
N PRO A 5 -68.87 0.50 6.41
CA PRO A 5 -69.43 -0.75 5.88
C PRO A 5 -68.61 -1.99 6.23
N ARG A 6 -69.36 -3.03 6.55
CA ARG A 6 -68.99 -4.44 6.73
C ARG A 6 -69.04 -5.14 5.36
N TRP A 7 -68.09 -6.03 5.10
CA TRP A 7 -68.23 -7.21 4.21
C TRP A 7 -67.28 -8.27 4.80
N ALA A 8 -67.73 -9.30 5.52
CA ALA A 8 -68.57 -10.44 5.13
C ALA A 8 -67.93 -11.32 4.05
N SER A 9 -67.17 -12.31 4.52
CA SER A 9 -67.08 -13.70 4.05
C SER A 9 -67.69 -14.05 2.70
N SER A 10 -66.82 -14.49 1.77
CA SER A 10 -67.16 -15.54 0.82
C SER A 10 -66.04 -16.58 0.76
N SER A 11 -66.47 -17.80 1.02
CA SER A 11 -65.80 -19.07 0.81
C SER A 11 -65.17 -19.19 -0.58
N CYS A 12 -63.91 -19.62 -0.65
CA CYS A 12 -63.43 -20.39 -1.79
C CYS A 12 -62.88 -21.71 -1.25
N SER A 13 -63.75 -22.71 -1.32
CA SER A 13 -63.50 -24.09 -1.00
C SER A 13 -62.50 -24.71 -1.98
N ALA A 14 -61.68 -25.60 -1.44
CA ALA A 14 -61.11 -26.76 -2.13
C ALA A 14 -60.27 -26.52 -3.39
N CYS A 15 -58.96 -26.32 -3.18
CA CYS A 15 -57.98 -26.90 -4.10
C CYS A 15 -57.12 -27.88 -3.29
N SER A 16 -57.50 -29.16 -3.39
CA SER A 16 -56.82 -30.30 -2.79
C SER A 16 -55.44 -30.47 -3.42
N CYS A 17 -54.43 -29.79 -2.88
CA CYS A 17 -53.05 -30.00 -3.27
C CYS A 17 -52.49 -31.13 -2.39
N SER A 18 -52.50 -32.35 -2.93
CA SER A 18 -52.00 -33.55 -2.28
C SER A 18 -50.55 -33.38 -1.79
N ARG A 19 -50.26 -33.89 -0.59
CA ARG A 19 -48.93 -33.87 0.05
C ARG A 19 -47.81 -34.52 -0.80
N ALA A 20 -48.14 -35.23 -1.87
CA ALA A 20 -47.18 -35.90 -2.75
C ALA A 20 -46.42 -34.95 -3.72
N ALA A 21 -46.96 -33.77 -4.02
CA ALA A 21 -46.34 -32.84 -4.99
C ALA A 21 -45.22 -31.96 -4.40
N ARG A 22 -45.16 -31.78 -3.07
CA ARG A 22 -44.14 -30.93 -2.42
C ARG A 22 -42.77 -31.60 -2.25
N LEU A 23 -42.68 -32.92 -2.41
CA LEU A 23 -41.42 -33.67 -2.20
C LEU A 23 -40.59 -33.91 -3.47
N ARG A 24 -41.12 -33.60 -4.67
CA ARG A 24 -40.36 -33.71 -5.94
C ARG A 24 -39.75 -32.40 -6.44
N CYS A 25 -40.10 -31.25 -5.84
CA CYS A 25 -39.50 -29.97 -6.20
C CYS A 25 -38.21 -29.64 -5.39
N SER A 26 -37.94 -30.35 -4.30
CA SER A 26 -36.74 -30.13 -3.46
C SER A 26 -35.48 -30.88 -3.91
N ARG A 27 -35.56 -31.72 -4.96
CA ARG A 27 -34.42 -32.54 -5.43
C ARG A 27 -33.74 -32.07 -6.73
N ARG A 28 -34.19 -30.97 -7.34
CA ARG A 28 -33.60 -30.45 -8.61
C ARG A 28 -32.76 -29.18 -8.48
N ALA A 29 -32.52 -28.68 -7.26
CA ALA A 29 -31.75 -27.46 -6.99
C ALA A 29 -30.35 -27.73 -6.40
N ARG A 30 -29.66 -28.79 -6.86
CA ARG A 30 -28.23 -29.02 -6.60
C ARG A 30 -27.46 -29.32 -7.88
N ALA A 31 -27.73 -28.54 -8.93
CA ALA A 31 -26.77 -28.40 -10.02
C ALA A 31 -25.69 -27.43 -9.53
N ARG A 32 -24.53 -27.99 -9.14
CA ARG A 32 -23.30 -27.27 -8.88
C ARG A 32 -22.91 -26.45 -10.12
N THR A 33 -23.24 -25.18 -10.16
CA THR A 33 -22.49 -24.18 -10.93
C THR A 33 -21.62 -23.42 -9.94
N ARG A 34 -20.38 -23.89 -9.76
CA ARG A 34 -19.34 -23.06 -9.15
C ARG A 34 -19.16 -21.84 -10.06
N PRO A 35 -19.30 -20.59 -9.58
CA PRO A 35 -18.85 -19.46 -10.36
C PRO A 35 -17.34 -19.65 -10.60
N ARG A 36 -16.95 -19.58 -11.88
CA ARG A 36 -15.55 -19.50 -12.29
C ARG A 36 -14.98 -18.26 -11.60
N SER A 37 -14.13 -18.47 -10.59
CA SER A 37 -13.28 -17.42 -10.05
C SER A 37 -12.24 -17.13 -11.12
N ASP A 38 -12.57 -16.24 -12.05
CA ASP A 38 -11.59 -15.63 -12.96
C ASP A 38 -10.74 -14.67 -12.11
N HIS A 39 -9.84 -15.26 -11.32
CA HIS A 39 -8.76 -14.52 -10.69
C HIS A 39 -7.80 -14.09 -11.81
N PRO A 40 -7.47 -12.78 -11.92
CA PRO A 40 -6.37 -12.38 -12.78
C PRO A 40 -5.09 -13.13 -12.35
N PRO A 41 -4.21 -13.47 -13.30
CA PRO A 41 -2.99 -14.20 -12.99
C PRO A 41 -2.20 -13.43 -11.93
N ARG A 42 -1.93 -14.09 -10.79
CA ARG A 42 -1.08 -13.53 -9.71
C ARG A 42 0.21 -13.02 -10.34
N PRO A 43 0.64 -11.76 -10.07
CA PRO A 43 1.91 -11.29 -10.57
C PRO A 43 3.00 -12.25 -10.10
N ARG A 44 3.73 -12.82 -11.07
CA ARG A 44 4.80 -13.79 -10.84
C ARG A 44 5.73 -13.23 -9.78
N SER A 45 5.93 -14.04 -8.74
CA SER A 45 6.85 -13.80 -7.63
C SER A 45 8.17 -13.17 -8.11
N SER A 46 8.36 -11.88 -7.85
CA SER A 46 9.61 -11.14 -8.03
C SER A 46 10.67 -11.53 -6.98
N ARG A 47 10.65 -12.79 -6.51
CA ARG A 47 11.58 -13.30 -5.49
C ARG A 47 13.03 -13.29 -5.98
N ARG A 48 13.25 -13.38 -7.30
CA ARG A 48 14.59 -13.34 -7.92
C ARG A 48 15.18 -11.92 -8.05
N LEU A 49 14.35 -10.87 -8.04
CA LEU A 49 14.83 -9.48 -8.16
C LEU A 49 15.36 -8.91 -6.84
N ARG A 50 14.97 -9.49 -5.70
CA ARG A 50 15.45 -9.06 -4.36
C ARG A 50 16.85 -9.59 -4.03
N SER A 51 17.25 -10.77 -4.52
CA SER A 51 18.55 -11.37 -4.16
C SER A 51 19.73 -10.71 -4.89
N ALA A 52 19.55 -10.30 -6.15
CA ALA A 52 20.63 -9.64 -6.92
C ALA A 52 20.93 -8.23 -6.38
N ALA A 53 19.90 -7.47 -5.99
CA ALA A 53 20.07 -6.16 -5.37
C ALA A 53 20.75 -6.24 -3.98
N SER A 54 20.45 -7.30 -3.21
CA SER A 54 21.01 -7.49 -1.86
C SER A 54 22.54 -7.64 -1.84
N HIS A 55 23.12 -8.44 -2.74
CA HIS A 55 24.56 -8.66 -2.76
C HIS A 55 25.32 -7.44 -3.30
N ALA A 56 24.74 -6.75 -4.30
CA ALA A 56 25.32 -5.53 -4.84
C ALA A 56 25.37 -4.40 -3.80
N THR A 57 24.33 -4.24 -2.98
CA THR A 57 24.32 -3.26 -1.88
C THR A 57 25.36 -3.58 -0.82
N SER A 58 25.47 -4.84 -0.38
CA SER A 58 26.49 -5.22 0.62
C SER A 58 27.92 -5.07 0.09
N LEU A 59 28.17 -5.39 -1.18
CA LEU A 59 29.47 -5.19 -1.83
C LEU A 59 29.79 -3.70 -1.99
N LEU A 60 28.82 -2.88 -2.38
CA LEU A 60 28.99 -1.43 -2.50
C LEU A 60 29.28 -0.78 -1.14
N LEU A 61 28.56 -1.20 -0.09
CA LEU A 61 28.77 -0.71 1.27
C LEU A 61 30.13 -1.14 1.84
N GLY A 62 30.55 -2.38 1.59
CA GLY A 62 31.87 -2.88 1.96
C GLY A 62 33.02 -2.21 1.19
N TRP A 63 32.85 -1.99 -0.12
CA TRP A 63 33.82 -1.32 -0.98
C TRP A 63 33.97 0.17 -0.67
N ALA A 64 32.88 0.84 -0.30
CA ALA A 64 32.90 2.21 0.21
C ALA A 64 33.65 2.28 1.56
N GLY A 65 33.37 1.36 2.49
CA GLY A 65 34.03 1.30 3.80
C GLY A 65 35.53 1.02 3.72
N LEU A 66 35.95 0.12 2.81
CA LEU A 66 37.36 -0.24 2.64
C LEU A 66 38.22 0.95 2.19
N ARG A 67 37.69 1.84 1.35
CA ARG A 67 38.41 3.05 0.92
C ARG A 67 38.63 4.08 2.02
N GLY A 68 37.75 4.11 3.03
CA GLY A 68 37.90 5.02 4.17
C GLY A 68 38.78 4.44 5.28
N ALA A 69 38.62 3.15 5.60
CA ALA A 69 39.31 2.53 6.73
C ALA A 69 40.79 2.22 6.47
N VAL A 70 41.13 1.75 5.26
CA VAL A 70 42.50 1.32 4.91
C VAL A 70 43.53 2.46 5.01
N PRO A 71 43.26 3.68 4.48
CA PRO A 71 44.22 4.78 4.55
C PRO A 71 44.48 5.26 5.98
N ILE A 72 43.46 5.25 6.84
CA ILE A 72 43.59 5.65 8.24
C ILE A 72 44.56 4.70 8.97
N VAL A 73 44.37 3.38 8.80
CA VAL A 73 45.25 2.38 9.44
C VAL A 73 46.67 2.45 8.90
N LEU A 74 46.86 2.62 7.58
CA LEU A 74 48.19 2.80 6.98
C LEU A 74 48.88 4.06 7.50
N ALA A 75 48.15 5.15 7.68
CA ALA A 75 48.68 6.40 8.22
C ALA A 75 49.13 6.23 9.69
N THR A 76 48.35 5.51 10.52
CA THR A 76 48.76 5.15 11.89
C THR A 76 50.03 4.30 11.93
N PHE A 77 50.22 3.40 10.95
CA PHE A 77 51.44 2.59 10.86
C PHE A 77 52.68 3.44 10.54
N VAL A 78 52.55 4.44 9.66
CA VAL A 78 53.65 5.39 9.34
C VAL A 78 54.07 6.20 10.57
N LEU A 79 53.11 6.57 11.43
CA LEU A 79 53.40 7.25 12.69
C LEU A 79 54.14 6.35 13.69
N SER A 80 53.94 5.03 13.63
CA SER A 80 54.56 4.07 14.56
C SER A 80 55.98 3.65 14.16
N SER A 81 56.41 3.90 12.92
CA SER A 81 57.72 3.45 12.41
C SER A 81 58.86 4.45 12.65
N ASN A 82 58.59 5.55 13.38
CA ASN A 82 59.58 6.50 13.91
C ASN A 82 60.52 7.08 12.82
N VAL A 83 59.96 7.32 11.64
CA VAL A 83 60.65 7.84 10.46
C VAL A 83 60.87 9.36 10.63
N PRO A 84 62.01 9.92 10.18
CA PRO A 84 62.17 11.38 10.13
C PRO A 84 60.99 12.03 9.41
N ASP A 85 60.43 13.11 9.97
CA ASP A 85 59.28 13.83 9.43
C ASP A 85 57.96 13.01 9.33
N GLU A 86 57.76 12.04 10.24
CA GLU A 86 56.55 11.20 10.36
C GLU A 86 55.22 12.00 10.24
N ASN A 87 55.13 13.16 10.89
CA ASN A 87 53.93 14.00 10.87
C ASN A 87 53.67 14.63 9.50
N THR A 88 54.73 15.00 8.76
CA THR A 88 54.63 15.60 7.43
C THR A 88 54.17 14.56 6.40
N ILE A 89 54.73 13.36 6.47
CA ILE A 89 54.36 12.23 5.59
C ILE A 89 52.94 11.77 5.90
N PHE A 90 52.59 11.64 7.19
CA PHE A 90 51.23 11.32 7.64
C PHE A 90 50.20 12.30 7.09
N ASN A 91 50.42 13.61 7.31
CA ASN A 91 49.50 14.65 6.88
C ASN A 91 49.37 14.67 5.34
N ALA A 92 50.48 14.53 4.61
CA ALA A 92 50.45 14.50 3.15
C ALA A 92 49.62 13.32 2.61
N VAL A 93 49.87 12.11 3.10
CA VAL A 93 49.12 10.91 2.67
C VAL A 93 47.64 11.01 3.07
N PHE A 94 47.36 11.46 4.29
CA PHE A 94 46.00 11.65 4.79
C PHE A 94 45.20 12.63 3.91
N PHE A 95 45.74 13.82 3.63
CA PHE A 95 45.04 14.81 2.81
C PHE A 95 44.86 14.36 1.36
N ILE A 96 45.88 13.74 0.76
CA ILE A 96 45.78 13.22 -0.62
C ILE A 96 44.67 12.18 -0.72
N VAL A 97 44.60 11.23 0.21
CA VAL A 97 43.59 10.17 0.18
C VAL A 97 42.20 10.70 0.54
N LEU A 98 42.11 11.60 1.53
CA LEU A 98 40.85 12.23 1.92
C LEU A 98 40.23 13.00 0.75
N ILE A 99 41.01 13.89 0.12
CA ILE A 99 40.55 14.68 -1.02
C ILE A 99 40.20 13.77 -2.20
N SER A 100 41.02 12.76 -2.49
CA SER A 100 40.75 11.80 -3.57
C SER A 100 39.48 10.99 -3.33
N THR A 101 39.22 10.56 -2.10
CA THR A 101 38.02 9.78 -1.74
C THR A 101 36.77 10.65 -1.78
N ILE A 102 36.85 11.92 -1.37
CA ILE A 102 35.75 12.88 -1.49
C ILE A 102 35.41 13.13 -2.97
N LEU A 103 36.42 13.40 -3.80
CA LEU A 103 36.23 13.62 -5.24
C LEU A 103 35.69 12.37 -5.97
N GLN A 104 36.09 11.17 -5.55
CA GLN A 104 35.57 9.91 -6.10
C GLN A 104 34.18 9.56 -5.56
N GLY A 105 33.87 9.95 -4.31
CA GLY A 105 32.58 9.71 -3.66
C GLY A 105 31.42 10.41 -4.38
N THR A 106 31.60 11.66 -4.77
CA THR A 106 30.61 12.43 -5.54
C THR A 106 30.40 11.89 -6.96
N THR A 107 31.40 11.19 -7.51
CA THR A 107 31.28 10.52 -8.82
C THR A 107 30.34 9.32 -8.75
N LEU A 108 30.26 8.62 -7.59
CA LEU A 108 29.32 7.51 -7.40
C LEU A 108 27.86 8.00 -7.41
N GLU A 109 27.59 9.14 -6.77
CA GLU A 109 26.26 9.76 -6.77
C GLU A 109 25.85 10.17 -8.19
N TRP A 110 26.80 10.70 -8.97
CA TRP A 110 26.58 11.06 -10.37
C TRP A 110 26.28 9.83 -11.25
N VAL A 111 27.02 8.73 -11.09
CA VAL A 111 26.80 7.47 -11.82
C VAL A 111 25.49 6.80 -11.38
N ALA A 112 25.18 6.78 -10.08
CA ALA A 112 23.94 6.23 -9.54
C ALA A 112 22.70 6.98 -10.06
N GLY A 113 22.80 8.31 -10.20
CA GLY A 113 21.79 9.14 -10.84
C GLY A 113 21.62 8.84 -12.31
N ARG A 114 22.72 8.61 -13.05
CA ARG A 114 22.67 8.27 -14.47
C ARG A 114 22.14 6.87 -14.76
N LEU A 115 22.35 5.90 -13.85
CA LEU A 115 21.84 4.54 -13.96
C LEU A 115 20.40 4.37 -13.45
N GLY A 116 19.76 5.44 -12.94
CA GLY A 116 18.40 5.37 -12.39
C GLY A 116 18.26 4.48 -11.15
N LEU A 117 19.38 4.16 -10.49
CA LEU A 117 19.41 3.39 -9.24
C LEU A 117 19.08 4.26 -8.02
N LEU A 118 19.21 5.58 -8.17
CA LEU A 118 18.46 6.55 -7.37
C LEU A 118 17.01 6.53 -7.85
N ALA A 119 16.34 5.38 -7.74
CA ALA A 119 14.92 5.32 -7.94
C ALA A 119 14.34 6.31 -6.95
N ALA A 120 13.85 7.44 -7.47
CA ALA A 120 13.04 8.38 -6.74
C ALA A 120 12.11 7.54 -5.88
N THR A 121 12.26 7.65 -4.56
CA THR A 121 11.21 7.25 -3.63
C THR A 121 9.93 7.75 -4.30
N PRO A 122 9.05 6.87 -4.83
CA PRO A 122 7.82 7.32 -5.46
C PRO A 122 7.23 8.27 -4.43
N PRO A 123 6.99 9.54 -4.80
CA PRO A 123 6.86 10.62 -3.84
C PRO A 123 6.03 10.07 -2.72
N ALA A 124 6.68 9.88 -1.57
CA ALA A 124 5.95 9.74 -0.36
C ALA A 124 5.26 11.10 -0.26
N THR A 125 4.10 11.23 -0.93
CA THR A 125 2.95 11.81 -0.29
C THR A 125 2.95 11.08 1.03
N GLU A 126 3.62 11.70 2.01
CA GLU A 126 3.85 11.16 3.34
C GLU A 126 2.50 10.65 3.75
N ALA A 127 2.31 9.34 3.64
CA ALA A 127 1.06 8.80 4.06
C ALA A 127 1.04 9.16 5.54
N PRO A 128 -0.02 9.79 6.06
CA PRO A 128 -0.04 10.22 7.46
C PRO A 128 0.18 9.06 8.45
N ILE A 129 0.24 7.83 7.93
CA ILE A 129 0.36 6.58 8.62
C ILE A 129 1.46 5.75 7.95
N GLU A 130 2.61 5.67 8.62
CA GLU A 130 3.70 4.76 8.27
C GLU A 130 3.34 3.33 8.71
N LEU A 131 3.19 2.42 7.73
CA LEU A 131 2.96 1.01 8.01
C LEU A 131 4.29 0.28 8.14
N GLY A 132 4.58 -0.26 9.32
CA GLY A 132 5.77 -1.06 9.55
C GLY A 132 5.88 -2.23 8.55
N THR A 133 7.11 -2.56 8.15
CA THR A 133 7.44 -3.56 7.10
C THR A 133 6.88 -4.97 7.35
N ARG A 134 6.49 -5.28 8.59
CA ARG A 134 5.88 -6.57 8.99
C ARG A 134 4.35 -6.52 9.16
N SER A 135 3.71 -5.40 8.89
CA SER A 135 2.25 -5.31 8.99
C SER A 135 1.59 -6.07 7.83
N ASN A 136 0.59 -6.89 8.14
CA ASN A 136 -0.25 -7.54 7.13
C ASN A 136 -1.31 -6.57 6.55
N LEU A 137 -1.20 -5.30 6.89
CA LEU A 137 -2.09 -4.26 6.42
C LEU A 137 -1.46 -3.62 5.18
N ALA A 138 -2.32 -3.08 4.33
CA ALA A 138 -1.98 -2.23 3.22
C ALA A 138 -2.74 -0.92 3.43
N LEU A 139 -2.02 0.18 3.22
CA LEU A 139 -2.62 1.49 3.14
C LEU A 139 -2.85 1.80 1.67
N VAL A 140 -4.10 2.04 1.31
CA VAL A 140 -4.51 2.36 -0.06
C VAL A 140 -5.13 3.75 -0.01
N HIS A 141 -4.72 4.63 -0.92
CA HIS A 141 -5.30 5.96 -1.03
C HIS A 141 -6.35 6.02 -2.15
N PHE A 142 -7.38 6.84 -1.95
CA PHE A 142 -8.40 7.12 -2.96
C PHE A 142 -8.67 8.63 -3.00
N THR A 143 -8.47 9.25 -4.16
CA THR A 143 -8.79 10.67 -4.37
C THR A 143 -10.25 10.81 -4.82
N VAL A 144 -10.99 11.67 -4.13
CA VAL A 144 -12.40 11.92 -4.40
C VAL A 144 -12.52 12.98 -5.48
N SER A 145 -13.11 12.62 -6.61
CA SER A 145 -13.45 13.52 -7.70
C SER A 145 -14.90 14.00 -7.55
N PRO A 146 -15.28 15.20 -8.05
CA PRO A 146 -16.66 15.68 -7.99
C PRO A 146 -17.70 14.76 -8.64
N ASP A 147 -17.28 13.89 -9.55
CA ASP A 147 -18.14 12.95 -10.27
C ASP A 147 -18.20 11.55 -9.64
N HIS A 148 -17.53 11.33 -8.51
CA HIS A 148 -17.63 10.08 -7.76
C HIS A 148 -18.93 10.03 -6.93
N ALA A 149 -19.60 8.88 -6.88
CA ALA A 149 -20.81 8.64 -6.08
C ALA A 149 -20.64 8.93 -4.57
N ILE A 150 -19.40 8.91 -4.07
CA ILE A 150 -19.11 9.15 -2.65
C ILE A 150 -18.99 10.61 -2.28
N ALA A 151 -18.91 11.52 -3.26
CA ALA A 151 -18.90 12.95 -2.96
C ALA A 151 -20.19 13.33 -2.23
N GLY A 152 -20.07 13.94 -1.05
CA GLY A 152 -21.19 14.30 -0.18
C GLY A 152 -21.71 13.17 0.72
N SER A 153 -21.15 11.96 0.64
CA SER A 153 -21.55 10.83 1.50
C SER A 153 -20.81 10.86 2.84
N ALA A 154 -21.46 10.39 3.90
CA ALA A 154 -20.79 10.23 5.20
C ALA A 154 -19.87 8.99 5.21
N VAL A 155 -18.80 9.00 6.01
CA VAL A 155 -17.85 7.88 6.11
C VAL A 155 -18.54 6.54 6.45
N ARG A 156 -19.61 6.57 7.27
CA ARG A 156 -20.39 5.36 7.62
C ARG A 156 -21.13 4.76 6.41
N GLU A 157 -21.41 5.56 5.39
CA GLU A 157 -22.19 5.18 4.20
C GLU A 157 -21.31 4.70 3.04
N LEU A 158 -19.99 4.79 3.18
CA LEU A 158 -19.01 4.37 2.18
C LEU A 158 -19.07 2.86 1.84
N GLY A 159 -19.70 2.04 2.68
CA GLY A 159 -19.89 0.61 2.42
C GLY A 159 -18.58 -0.18 2.37
N LEU A 160 -17.57 0.26 3.14
CA LEU A 160 -16.31 -0.45 3.30
C LEU A 160 -16.52 -1.81 3.98
N PRO A 161 -15.72 -2.83 3.62
CA PRO A 161 -15.76 -4.12 4.31
C PRO A 161 -15.35 -3.94 5.78
N ARG A 162 -15.86 -4.78 6.69
CA ARG A 162 -15.55 -4.68 8.14
C ARG A 162 -14.06 -4.77 8.48
N SER A 163 -13.27 -5.31 7.56
CA SER A 163 -11.81 -5.42 7.67
C SER A 163 -11.06 -4.18 7.18
N ALA A 164 -11.75 -3.20 6.61
CA ALA A 164 -11.16 -1.95 6.14
C ALA A 164 -11.66 -0.76 6.97
N ILE A 165 -10.78 0.21 7.21
CA ILE A 165 -11.10 1.43 7.93
C ILE A 165 -10.51 2.63 7.20
N VAL A 166 -11.27 3.72 7.09
CA VAL A 166 -10.70 5.01 6.69
C VAL A 166 -9.90 5.52 7.89
N ALA A 167 -8.58 5.60 7.73
CA ALA A 167 -7.69 5.93 8.82
C ALA A 167 -7.48 7.45 8.92
N VAL A 168 -7.33 8.13 7.78
CA VAL A 168 -7.25 9.59 7.68
C VAL A 168 -7.95 10.06 6.41
N VAL A 169 -8.55 11.25 6.49
CA VAL A 169 -9.00 12.04 5.34
C VAL A 169 -8.10 13.26 5.24
N GLU A 170 -7.42 13.45 4.12
CA GLU A 170 -6.70 14.69 3.84
C GLU A 170 -7.56 15.62 2.98
N ARG A 171 -7.80 16.83 3.48
CA ARG A 171 -8.52 17.88 2.78
C ARG A 171 -7.60 19.08 2.61
N GLY A 172 -7.09 19.27 1.39
CA GLY A 172 -5.99 20.20 1.15
C GLY A 172 -4.78 19.81 1.98
N ASP A 173 -4.36 20.69 2.89
CA ASP A 173 -3.20 20.53 3.78
C ASP A 173 -3.57 20.06 5.20
N VAL A 174 -4.85 19.72 5.45
CA VAL A 174 -5.32 19.30 6.78
C VAL A 174 -5.60 17.80 6.81
N SER A 175 -4.97 17.10 7.76
CA SER A 175 -5.27 15.71 8.10
C SER A 175 -6.40 15.64 9.13
N ILE A 176 -7.52 15.04 8.74
CA ILE A 176 -8.73 14.92 9.56
C ILE A 176 -8.94 13.45 9.94
N PRO A 177 -8.95 13.10 11.24
CA PRO A 177 -9.35 11.76 11.68
C PRO A 177 -10.86 11.58 11.46
N PRO A 178 -11.30 10.67 10.57
CA PRO A 178 -12.69 10.54 10.22
C PRO A 178 -13.51 9.98 11.38
N ARG A 179 -14.74 10.50 11.52
CA ARG A 179 -15.81 9.91 12.32
C ARG A 179 -16.87 9.35 11.37
N GLY A 180 -17.76 8.50 11.86
CA GLY A 180 -18.86 7.97 11.04
C GLY A 180 -19.76 9.07 10.43
N SER A 181 -19.80 10.25 11.04
CA SER A 181 -20.53 11.44 10.57
C SER A 181 -19.71 12.39 9.70
N THR A 182 -18.40 12.15 9.51
CA THR A 182 -17.56 12.98 8.63
C THR A 182 -18.05 12.83 7.21
N VAL A 183 -18.38 13.96 6.57
CA VAL A 183 -18.83 14.01 5.17
C VAL A 183 -17.62 14.13 4.26
N ILE A 184 -17.60 13.31 3.22
CA ILE A 184 -16.54 13.30 2.21
C ILE A 184 -16.83 14.36 1.16
N GLU A 185 -15.85 15.20 0.87
CA GLU A 185 -15.95 16.29 -0.11
C GLU A 185 -15.10 16.02 -1.36
N PRO A 186 -15.47 16.58 -2.51
CA PRO A 186 -14.60 16.55 -3.69
C PRO A 186 -13.23 17.17 -3.39
N GLY A 187 -12.16 16.51 -3.83
CA GLY A 187 -10.78 16.89 -3.52
C GLY A 187 -10.19 16.21 -2.29
N ASP A 188 -11.01 15.54 -1.46
CA ASP A 188 -10.51 14.75 -0.35
C ASP A 188 -9.63 13.58 -0.83
N ARG A 189 -8.57 13.28 -0.08
CA ARG A 189 -7.76 12.07 -0.22
C ARG A 189 -8.01 11.16 0.96
N LEU A 190 -8.64 10.03 0.70
CA LEU A 190 -8.99 9.01 1.69
C LEU A 190 -7.85 8.01 1.83
N PHE A 191 -7.32 7.81 3.03
CA PHE A 191 -6.37 6.74 3.33
C PHE A 191 -7.12 5.58 4.00
N VAL A 192 -7.25 4.48 3.28
CA VAL A 192 -7.96 3.28 3.73
C VAL A 192 -6.96 2.21 4.11
N LEU A 193 -7.06 1.74 5.35
CA LEU A 193 -6.25 0.66 5.89
C LEU A 193 -7.04 -0.64 5.78
N ALA A 194 -6.46 -1.66 5.14
CA ALA A 194 -7.09 -2.97 4.97
C ALA A 194 -6.05 -4.11 4.95
N PRO A 195 -6.40 -5.34 5.34
CA PRO A 195 -5.53 -6.51 5.15
C PRO A 195 -5.15 -6.71 3.68
N ARG A 196 -3.88 -7.07 3.43
CA ARG A 196 -3.36 -7.31 2.08
C ARG A 196 -4.13 -8.39 1.33
N GLU A 197 -4.64 -9.40 2.02
CA GLU A 197 -5.43 -10.48 1.41
C GLU A 197 -6.81 -10.03 0.91
N ARG A 198 -7.34 -8.93 1.45
CA ARG A 198 -8.66 -8.38 1.11
C ARG A 198 -8.59 -7.11 0.28
N HIS A 199 -7.45 -6.89 -0.39
CA HIS A 199 -7.28 -5.75 -1.28
C HIS A 199 -8.34 -5.70 -2.40
N ALA A 200 -8.72 -6.87 -2.94
CA ALA A 200 -9.76 -6.98 -3.97
C ALA A 200 -11.12 -6.44 -3.50
N ASP A 201 -11.53 -6.74 -2.26
CA ASP A 201 -12.80 -6.26 -1.71
C ASP A 201 -12.82 -4.71 -1.62
N VAL A 202 -11.67 -4.10 -1.33
CA VAL A 202 -11.51 -2.64 -1.27
C VAL A 202 -11.52 -2.04 -2.67
N GLU A 203 -10.84 -2.66 -3.64
CA GLU A 203 -10.86 -2.25 -5.04
C GLU A 203 -12.28 -2.30 -5.64
N ASP A 204 -13.06 -3.33 -5.32
CA ASP A 204 -14.47 -3.43 -5.73
C ASP A 204 -15.30 -2.28 -5.18
N VAL A 205 -15.06 -1.90 -3.91
CA VAL A 205 -15.71 -0.73 -3.30
C VAL A 205 -15.30 0.56 -4.00
N PHE A 206 -14.01 0.73 -4.29
CA PHE A 206 -13.51 1.91 -5.02
C PHE A 206 -14.08 1.99 -6.43
N ALA A 207 -14.26 0.85 -7.10
CA ALA A 207 -14.92 0.79 -8.40
C ALA A 207 -16.39 1.21 -8.31
N ARG A 208 -17.09 0.90 -7.21
CA ARG A 208 -18.44 1.43 -6.95
C ARG A 208 -18.43 2.94 -6.75
N TRP A 209 -17.47 3.46 -5.99
CA TRP A 209 -17.35 4.90 -5.72
C TRP A 209 -17.09 5.72 -6.99
N ARG A 210 -16.36 5.16 -7.95
CA ARG A 210 -16.10 5.80 -9.25
C ARG A 210 -17.30 5.84 -10.18
N ARG A 211 -18.33 5.01 -9.97
CA ARG A 211 -19.53 5.04 -10.81
C ARG A 211 -20.29 6.32 -10.53
N ARG A 212 -20.60 7.09 -11.59
CA ARG A 212 -21.46 8.28 -11.50
C ARG A 212 -22.86 7.87 -11.04
N VAL A 213 -23.43 8.67 -10.15
CA VAL A 213 -24.88 8.70 -9.86
C VAL A 213 -25.55 9.63 -10.87
#